data_AF-A0A8J8APE4-F1
#
_entry.id   AF-A0A8J8APE4-F1
#
_cell.length_a   1.000
_cell.length_b   1.000
_cell.length_c   1.000
_cell.angle_alpha   90.00
_cell.angle_beta   90.00
_cell.angle_gamma   90.00
#
_symmetry.space_group_name_H-M   'P 1'
#
loop_
_entity.id
_entity.type
_entity.pdbx_description
1 polymer ?
#
loop_
_entity_poly.entity_id
_entity_poly.type
_entity_poly.pdbx_seq_one_letter_code
_entity_poly.pdbx_strand_id
1 'polypeptide(L)'
;MCVLNGSSEIVAEEVLPSTRECLAAYAARYPRATFIMETGTHSPWVSCLLEQQGHRVLVANARKLTDALCVWRERSAEPTRAWLARPRLLAVR
;
A
#
# COMPACT_ATOMS: atom_id res chain seq x y z
N MET A 1 -0.68 7.86 -3.17
CA MET A 1 0.13 6.69 -2.79
C MET A 1 1.11 7.13 -1.73
N CYS A 2 1.23 6.36 -0.66
CA CYS A 2 2.22 6.63 0.38
C CYS A 2 3.23 5.48 0.43
N VAL A 3 4.51 5.80 0.57
CA VAL A 3 5.59 4.81 0.70
C VAL A 3 6.15 4.87 2.10
N LEU A 4 6.26 3.69 2.73
CA LEU A 4 6.64 3.58 4.12
C LEU A 4 7.96 2.88 4.26
N ASN A 5 8.75 3.35 5.22
CA ASN A 5 9.90 2.60 5.72
C ASN A 5 9.45 1.55 6.76
N GLY A 6 10.40 0.70 7.19
CA GLY A 6 10.16 -0.31 8.23
C GLY A 6 9.76 0.26 9.59
N SER A 7 9.97 1.55 9.84
CA SER A 7 9.53 2.25 11.05
C SER A 7 8.09 2.77 10.97
N SER A 8 7.37 2.51 9.87
CA SER A 8 6.06 3.11 9.60
C SER A 8 6.13 4.63 9.65
N GLU A 9 7.08 5.20 8.92
CA GLU A 9 7.17 6.62 8.60
C GLU A 9 6.94 6.81 7.10
N ILE A 10 6.22 7.86 6.72
CA ILE A 10 6.00 8.20 5.32
C ILE A 10 7.32 8.77 4.78
N VAL A 11 7.94 8.05 3.85
CA VAL A 11 9.17 8.48 3.18
C VAL A 11 8.89 9.10 1.81
N ALA A 12 7.72 8.82 1.23
CA ALA A 12 7.26 9.48 0.01
C ALA A 12 5.73 9.50 -0.06
N GLU A 13 5.18 10.58 -0.63
CA GLU A 13 3.77 10.69 -0.97
C GLU A 13 3.63 11.23 -2.39
N GLU A 14 2.90 10.51 -3.24
CA GLU A 14 2.70 10.86 -4.64
C GLU A 14 1.23 10.67 -5.05
N VAL A 15 0.68 11.63 -5.77
CA VAL A 15 -0.62 11.49 -6.45
C VAL A 15 -0.36 10.87 -7.81
N LEU A 16 -0.96 9.71 -8.07
CA LEU A 16 -0.84 9.01 -9.34
C LEU A 16 -2.19 8.97 -10.04
N PRO A 17 -2.21 9.14 -11.37
CA PRO A 17 -3.37 8.77 -12.17
C PRO A 17 -3.73 7.31 -11.94
N SER A 18 -5.03 7.00 -11.87
CA SER A 18 -5.56 5.64 -11.75
C SER A 18 -5.51 4.88 -13.09
N THR A 19 -4.46 5.07 -13.88
CA THR A 19 -4.23 4.34 -15.13
C THR A 19 -3.34 3.13 -14.88
N ARG A 20 -3.48 2.11 -15.72
CA ARG A 20 -2.73 0.86 -15.57
C ARG A 20 -1.23 1.10 -15.75
N GLU A 21 -0.86 1.97 -16.69
CA GLU A 21 0.50 2.31 -17.06
C GLU A 21 1.21 3.06 -15.92
N CYS A 22 0.53 4.03 -15.30
CA CYS A 22 1.09 4.79 -14.17
C CYS A 22 1.30 3.90 -12.95
N LEU A 23 0.34 3.03 -12.62
CA LEU A 23 0.46 2.11 -11.49
C LEU A 23 1.54 1.05 -11.73
N ALA A 24 1.61 0.50 -12.94
CA ALA A 24 2.64 -0.45 -13.33
C ALA A 24 4.04 0.16 -13.24
N ALA A 25 4.22 1.37 -13.78
CA ALA A 25 5.50 2.08 -13.72
C ALA A 25 5.89 2.42 -12.28
N TYR A 26 4.91 2.78 -11.44
CA TYR A 26 5.15 3.07 -10.03
C TYR A 26 5.57 1.83 -9.25
N ALA A 27 4.87 0.71 -9.44
CA ALA A 27 5.18 -0.54 -8.77
C ALA A 27 6.58 -1.07 -9.16
N ALA A 28 6.97 -0.93 -10.42
CA ALA A 28 8.31 -1.27 -10.90
C ALA A 28 9.45 -0.49 -10.19
N ARG A 29 9.19 0.70 -9.64
CA ARG A 29 10.19 1.46 -8.84
C ARG A 29 10.50 0.80 -7.50
N TYR A 30 9.62 -0.09 -7.02
CA TYR A 30 9.72 -0.73 -5.71
C TYR A 30 9.71 -2.26 -5.80
N PRO A 31 10.71 -2.87 -6.47
CA PRO A 31 10.79 -4.31 -6.60
C PRO A 31 10.91 -4.93 -5.19
N ARG A 32 9.91 -5.73 -4.79
CA ARG A 32 9.70 -6.37 -3.47
C ARG A 32 8.87 -5.57 -2.45
N ALA A 33 8.32 -4.41 -2.79
CA ALA A 33 7.39 -3.76 -1.87
C ALA A 33 6.11 -4.59 -1.66
N THR A 34 5.59 -4.55 -0.44
CA THR A 34 4.23 -5.04 -0.13
C THR A 34 3.27 -3.88 -0.28
N PHE A 35 2.22 -4.07 -1.08
CA PHE A 35 1.19 -3.06 -1.26
C PHE A 35 0.03 -3.31 -0.31
N ILE A 36 -0.43 -2.28 0.40
CA ILE A 36 -1.64 -2.34 1.24
C ILE A 36 -2.64 -1.34 0.68
N MET A 37 -3.86 -1.75 0.38
CA MET A 37 -4.89 -0.84 -0.12
C MET A 37 -6.22 -0.98 0.57
N GLU A 38 -6.93 0.14 0.57
CA GLU A 38 -8.31 0.18 0.97
C GLU A 38 -9.18 -0.58 -0.04
N THR A 39 -10.14 -1.36 0.47
CA THR A 39 -11.19 -1.96 -0.36
C THR A 39 -12.03 -0.86 -1.00
N GLY A 40 -12.18 -0.91 -2.32
CA GLY A 40 -12.99 0.04 -3.06
C GLY A 40 -13.15 -0.37 -4.52
N THR A 41 -13.83 0.44 -5.33
CA THR A 41 -14.17 0.11 -6.73
C THR A 41 -12.95 -0.25 -7.59
N HIS A 42 -11.78 0.33 -7.30
CA HIS A 42 -10.56 0.05 -8.04
C HIS A 42 -9.72 -1.12 -7.46
N SER A 43 -10.03 -1.62 -6.26
CA SER A 43 -9.17 -2.63 -5.62
C SER A 43 -9.03 -3.93 -6.41
N PRO A 44 -10.06 -4.50 -7.07
CA PRO A 44 -9.92 -5.80 -7.75
C PRO A 44 -8.93 -5.78 -8.92
N TRP A 45 -8.96 -4.75 -9.75
CA TRP A 45 -8.07 -4.69 -10.92
C TRP A 45 -6.67 -4.19 -10.56
N VAL A 46 -6.56 -3.31 -9.55
CA VAL A 46 -5.25 -2.81 -9.08
C VAL A 46 -4.49 -3.91 -8.35
N SER A 47 -5.15 -4.69 -7.47
CA SER A 47 -4.49 -5.80 -6.78
C SER A 47 -3.98 -6.84 -7.77
N CYS A 48 -4.81 -7.21 -8.74
CA CYS A 48 -4.45 -8.14 -9.80
C CYS A 48 -3.23 -7.64 -10.62
N LEU A 49 -3.20 -6.36 -10.99
CA LEU A 49 -2.06 -5.75 -11.69
C LEU A 49 -0.76 -5.87 -10.89
N LEU A 50 -0.81 -5.55 -9.60
CA LEU A 50 0.36 -5.56 -8.71
C LEU A 50 0.84 -6.99 -8.44
N GLU A 51 -0.08 -7.94 -8.25
CA GLU A 51 0.24 -9.36 -8.09
C GLU A 51 0.88 -9.95 -9.35
N GLN A 52 0.40 -9.59 -10.54
CA GLN A 52 1.00 -9.99 -11.82
C GLN A 52 2.43 -9.48 -12.00
N GLN A 53 2.79 -8.39 -11.33
CA GLN A 53 4.16 -7.86 -11.30
C GLN A 53 5.03 -8.47 -10.20
N GLY A 54 4.50 -9.46 -9.46
CA GLY A 54 5.22 -10.18 -8.41
C GLY A 54 5.19 -9.51 -7.05
N HIS A 55 4.31 -8.53 -6.83
CA HIS A 55 4.16 -7.90 -5.53
C HIS A 55 3.17 -8.64 -4.64
N ARG A 56 3.42 -8.59 -3.33
CA ARG A 56 2.43 -9.00 -2.34
C ARG A 56 1.43 -7.86 -2.14
N VAL A 57 0.13 -8.15 -2.18
CA VAL A 57 -0.93 -7.15 -1.98
C VAL A 57 -1.83 -7.55 -0.82
N LEU A 58 -2.18 -6.59 0.03
CA LEU A 58 -3.13 -6.72 1.13
C LEU A 58 -4.28 -5.73 0.87
N VAL A 59 -5.49 -6.25 0.67
CA VAL A 59 -6.69 -5.43 0.52
C VAL A 59 -7.47 -5.49 1.83
N ALA A 60 -7.71 -4.34 2.45
CA ALA A 60 -8.41 -4.25 3.74
C ALA A 60 -9.49 -3.16 3.71
N ASN A 61 -10.55 -3.36 4.48
CA ASN A 61 -11.56 -2.32 4.70
C ASN A 61 -10.88 -1.08 5.32
N ALA A 62 -11.32 0.13 4.97
CA ALA A 62 -10.78 1.39 5.51
C ALA A 62 -10.60 1.38 7.04
N ARG A 63 -11.57 0.77 7.73
CA ARG A 63 -11.56 0.65 9.20
C ARG A 63 -10.60 -0.40 9.75
N LYS A 64 -10.13 -1.33 8.91
CA LYS A 64 -9.21 -2.43 9.23
C LYS A 64 -7.85 -2.28 8.56
N LEU A 65 -7.56 -1.12 7.97
CA LEU A 65 -6.27 -0.87 7.32
C LEU A 65 -5.14 -0.90 8.36
N THR A 66 -5.39 -0.39 9.57
CA THR A 66 -4.49 -0.51 10.72
C THR A 66 -4.20 -1.96 11.08
N ASP A 67 -5.23 -2.81 11.11
CA ASP A 67 -5.06 -4.24 11.43
C ASP A 67 -4.24 -4.95 10.36
N ALA A 68 -4.47 -4.66 9.08
CA ALA A 68 -3.68 -5.24 7.98
C ALA A 68 -2.20 -4.83 8.05
N LEU A 69 -1.93 -3.58 8.43
CA LEU A 69 -0.57 -3.11 8.70
C LEU A 69 0.01 -3.80 9.93
N CYS A 70 -0.74 -3.93 11.04
CA CYS A 70 -0.30 -4.63 12.25
C CYS A 70 -0.02 -6.12 12.02
N VAL A 71 -0.85 -6.81 11.23
CA VAL A 71 -0.65 -8.22 10.83
C VAL A 71 0.58 -8.35 9.94
N TRP A 72 0.84 -7.38 9.04
CA TRP A 72 2.13 -7.33 8.34
C TRP A 72 3.29 -7.08 9.32
N ARG A 73 3.05 -6.32 10.40
CA ARG A 73 4.00 -5.93 11.45
C ARG A 73 4.10 -6.87 12.65
N GLU A 74 3.59 -8.11 12.65
CA GLU A 74 3.86 -9.07 13.75
C GLU A 74 5.38 -9.37 13.97
N ARG A 75 6.26 -8.62 13.30
CA ARG A 75 7.68 -8.50 13.58
C ARG A 75 8.22 -7.18 14.19
N SER A 76 7.50 -6.05 14.31
CA SER A 76 7.90 -4.88 15.15
C SER A 76 6.97 -3.64 15.06
N ALA A 77 6.46 -3.21 16.22
CA ALA A 77 5.96 -1.88 16.66
C ALA A 77 4.59 -1.34 16.18
N GLU A 78 4.08 -0.28 16.85
CA GLU A 78 2.76 0.33 16.64
C GLU A 78 2.76 1.38 15.52
N PRO A 79 1.71 1.48 14.68
CA PRO A 79 1.62 2.50 13.64
C PRO A 79 1.17 3.84 14.23
N THR A 80 1.86 4.92 13.86
CA THR A 80 1.52 6.27 14.34
C THR A 80 0.09 6.65 13.92
N ARG A 81 -0.57 7.56 14.64
CA ARG A 81 -1.99 7.91 14.42
C ARG A 81 -2.24 8.83 13.20
N ALA A 82 -1.20 9.47 12.66
CA ALA A 82 -1.24 10.38 11.51
C ALA A 82 -1.70 9.73 10.18
N TRP A 83 -1.77 8.41 10.17
CA TRP A 83 -1.92 7.53 9.01
C TRP A 83 -3.37 7.36 8.55
N LEU A 84 -4.30 7.55 9.49
CA LEU A 84 -5.74 7.34 9.28
C LEU A 84 -6.37 8.41 8.37
N ALA A 85 -5.68 9.51 8.10
CA ALA A 85 -6.26 10.61 7.36
C ALA A 85 -6.27 10.36 5.84
N ARG A 86 -5.21 9.76 5.25
CA ARG A 86 -5.04 9.70 3.78
C ARG A 86 -4.15 8.55 3.26
N PRO A 87 -4.66 7.32 3.03
CA PRO A 87 -4.31 6.70 1.73
C PRO A 87 -5.33 5.71 1.16
N ARG A 88 -5.37 5.65 -0.19
CA ARG A 88 -6.08 4.61 -0.96
C ARG A 88 -5.19 3.40 -1.35
N LEU A 89 -3.86 3.55 -1.34
CA LEU A 89 -2.87 2.48 -1.53
C LEU A 89 -1.50 2.93 -0.96
N LEU A 90 -0.82 1.97 -0.34
CA LEU A 90 0.40 2.06 0.44
C LEU A 90 1.45 1.11 -0.14
N ALA A 91 2.72 1.51 -0.23
CA ALA A 91 3.82 0.61 -0.54
C ALA A 91 4.77 0.54 0.68
N VAL A 92 5.05 -0.65 1.17
CA VAL A 92 5.96 -0.87 2.30
C VAL A 92 7.23 -1.55 1.78
N ARG A 93 8.40 -0.93 2.05
CA ARG A 93 9.72 -1.40 1.60
C ARG A 93 10.39 -2.30 2.63
#